data_AF-A0A3P0XBQ1-F1
#
_entry.id   AF-A0A3P0XBQ1-F1
#
_cell.length_a   1.000
_cell.length_b   1.000
_cell.length_c   1.000
_cell.angle_alpha   90.00
_cell.angle_beta   90.00
_cell.angle_gamma   90.00
#
_symmetry.space_group_name_H-M   'P 1'
#
loop_
_entity.id
_entity.type
_entity.pdbx_description
1 polymer ?
#
loop_
_entity_poly.entity_id
_entity_poly.type
_entity_poly.pdbx_seq_one_letter_code
_entity_poly.pdbx_strand_id
1 'polypeptide(L)'
;MLGFARCAVLFPAVLASSLAAQTSVDSILPHIDRTGAHPALIVDGAPFLMLGAQMNNSSAFTATLPRVWPAMEELGVNTVEAPIYWEKFEPTEGSFDPSSIDLLLAQARTHNVHLVLLWFGTWKNGSPGYAPEWVKLDGKRFPLAVSKDGRQSFSMSPFAPATLAADTRAFTTLMQHLKEADPQHTVLMVQVENEAGMWGNTRDFSPQANRLFEQPVPKAVLTAMGKADAHGNWSEVFGADADGYFHAWAVSRYINQVAEAGRRVYPLPLYVNAAVSDPLHKATPGSFESGAAVADALPIWHAMCPAIDAIEPDIYLPDHASYTAVLTQYALPWNPFFVPETGNAPAYAHYFFAALGHGAFGWSPFGMDQTGYSNAPIGAEKIDTETLAPFALNYRIVAPMQRELAQWNREDRVRGSAENPDVHTETLHFAPVDGQPARWSATVSYGMPTFYSSKPAPGNAKPEGEALVVQLGPDEFLVTGVHARVDFNALVPANEQKSQRMWLSVEEGSYEQGKWKGTRLWNGDQTDYGLNFTSAAQVLRVRLTTF
;
A
#
# COMPACT_ATOMS: atom_id res chain seq x y z
N MET A 1 -44.06 18.30 -76.76
CA MET A 1 -44.36 18.33 -75.31
C MET A 1 -43.42 17.38 -74.60
N LEU A 2 -42.65 17.97 -73.68
CA LEU A 2 -41.73 17.46 -72.66
C LEU A 2 -41.37 15.96 -72.64
N GLY A 3 -40.09 15.69 -72.83
CA GLY A 3 -39.40 14.52 -72.31
C GLY A 3 -39.10 14.68 -70.82
N PHE A 4 -39.11 13.56 -70.10
CA PHE A 4 -38.58 13.46 -68.74
C PHE A 4 -37.53 12.34 -68.69
N ALA A 5 -36.32 12.77 -68.33
CA ALA A 5 -35.15 11.94 -68.11
C ALA A 5 -35.31 11.06 -66.87
N ARG A 6 -34.87 9.81 -66.96
CA ARG A 6 -34.68 8.93 -65.81
C ARG A 6 -33.37 9.30 -65.11
N CYS A 7 -33.45 9.95 -63.96
CA CYS A 7 -32.32 10.06 -63.04
C CYS A 7 -32.16 8.73 -62.30
N ALA A 8 -31.11 7.98 -62.62
CA ALA A 8 -30.62 6.88 -61.80
C ALA A 8 -29.82 7.49 -60.64
N VAL A 9 -30.32 7.35 -59.41
CA VAL A 9 -29.57 7.71 -58.19
C VAL A 9 -28.69 6.52 -57.84
N LEU A 10 -27.40 6.65 -58.15
CA LEU A 10 -26.34 5.77 -57.65
C LEU A 10 -26.07 6.16 -56.18
N PHE A 11 -26.43 5.29 -55.24
CA PHE A 11 -25.94 5.38 -53.87
C PHE A 11 -24.47 4.92 -53.84
N PRO A 12 -23.51 5.75 -53.39
CA PRO A 12 -22.18 5.26 -53.10
C PRO A 12 -22.24 4.49 -51.77
N ALA A 13 -21.95 3.19 -51.83
CA ALA A 13 -21.66 2.41 -50.64
C ALA A 13 -20.36 2.94 -50.01
N VAL A 14 -20.49 3.78 -48.99
CA VAL A 14 -19.38 4.17 -48.13
C VAL A 14 -19.05 2.97 -47.26
N LEU A 15 -18.08 2.16 -47.70
CA LEU A 15 -17.35 1.23 -46.85
C LEU A 15 -16.60 2.06 -45.80
N ALA A 16 -17.21 2.24 -44.64
CA ALA A 16 -16.53 2.74 -43.46
C ALA A 16 -15.57 1.66 -42.98
N SER A 17 -14.36 1.66 -43.53
CA SER A 17 -13.20 0.98 -42.96
C SER A 17 -12.93 1.64 -41.60
N SER A 18 -13.38 1.00 -40.53
CA SER A 18 -12.94 1.26 -39.16
C SER A 18 -11.44 0.95 -39.09
N LEU A 19 -10.62 1.95 -39.41
CA LEU A 19 -9.25 2.02 -38.92
C LEU A 19 -9.34 2.05 -37.40
N ALA A 20 -9.23 0.88 -36.78
CA ALA A 20 -8.76 0.78 -35.42
C ALA A 20 -7.40 1.48 -35.42
N ALA A 21 -7.37 2.70 -34.90
CA ALA A 21 -6.13 3.33 -34.52
C ALA A 21 -5.51 2.41 -33.46
N GLN A 22 -4.61 1.54 -33.89
CA GLN A 22 -3.54 1.05 -33.04
C GLN A 22 -2.66 2.27 -32.76
N THR A 23 -3.10 3.10 -31.82
CA THR A 23 -2.14 3.86 -31.03
C THR A 23 -1.32 2.80 -30.34
N SER A 24 -0.09 2.59 -30.81
CA SER A 24 0.97 2.12 -29.93
C SER A 24 0.99 3.14 -28.79
N VAL A 25 0.27 2.85 -27.72
CA VAL A 25 0.52 3.52 -26.45
C VAL A 25 1.92 3.04 -26.14
N ASP A 26 2.93 3.87 -26.41
CA ASP A 26 4.20 3.73 -25.71
C ASP A 26 3.79 3.60 -24.24
N SER A 27 4.01 2.41 -23.67
CA SER A 27 3.52 2.09 -22.33
C SER A 27 4.02 3.18 -21.39
N ILE A 28 3.09 3.93 -20.82
CA ILE A 28 3.44 5.03 -19.92
C ILE A 28 4.06 4.36 -18.70
N LEU A 29 5.30 4.74 -18.38
CA LEU A 29 5.98 4.23 -17.20
C LEU A 29 5.07 4.39 -15.97
N PRO A 30 4.99 3.37 -15.10
CA PRO A 30 4.34 3.51 -13.81
C PRO A 30 4.87 4.74 -13.10
N HIS A 31 3.97 5.54 -12.52
CA HIS A 31 4.35 6.74 -11.80
C HIS A 31 3.32 7.09 -10.74
N ILE A 32 3.74 7.88 -9.76
CA ILE A 32 2.84 8.44 -8.75
C ILE A 32 2.29 9.77 -9.26
N ASP A 33 0.97 9.88 -9.36
CA ASP A 33 0.27 11.13 -9.61
C ASP A 33 -0.23 11.74 -8.30
N ARG A 34 0.22 12.96 -8.01
CA ARG A 34 -0.05 13.68 -6.75
C ARG A 34 -1.13 14.76 -6.86
N THR A 35 -1.82 14.84 -8.00
CA THR A 35 -2.78 15.93 -8.27
C THR A 35 -4.21 15.66 -7.76
N GLY A 36 -4.49 14.46 -7.26
CA GLY A 36 -5.76 14.05 -6.68
C GLY A 36 -5.90 14.48 -5.22
N ALA A 37 -7.04 14.15 -4.60
CA ALA A 37 -7.22 14.32 -3.16
C ALA A 37 -6.27 13.39 -2.40
N HIS A 38 -6.14 12.15 -2.88
CA HIS A 38 -5.12 11.19 -2.47
C HIS A 38 -4.16 10.94 -3.64
N PRO A 39 -2.82 10.88 -3.43
CA PRO A 39 -1.90 10.46 -4.48
C PRO A 39 -2.19 9.03 -4.93
N ALA A 40 -2.00 8.73 -6.22
CA ALA A 40 -2.35 7.44 -6.79
C ALA A 40 -1.21 6.88 -7.65
N LEU A 41 -1.04 5.56 -7.65
CA LEU A 41 -0.22 4.84 -8.62
C LEU A 41 -0.95 4.79 -9.96
N ILE A 42 -0.29 5.27 -11.01
CA ILE A 42 -0.77 5.23 -12.39
C ILE A 42 -0.06 4.08 -13.11
N VAL A 43 -0.85 3.16 -13.67
CA VAL A 43 -0.37 2.02 -14.47
C VAL A 43 -1.16 2.00 -15.78
N ASP A 44 -0.47 1.98 -16.91
CA ASP A 44 -1.06 2.07 -18.25
C ASP A 44 -1.97 3.31 -18.43
N GLY A 45 -1.58 4.42 -17.80
CA GLY A 45 -2.27 5.71 -17.95
C GLY A 45 -3.53 5.89 -17.09
N ALA A 46 -3.86 4.97 -16.20
CA ALA A 46 -4.99 5.08 -15.27
C ALA A 46 -4.59 4.72 -13.83
N PRO A 47 -5.29 5.23 -12.80
CA PRO A 47 -5.11 4.77 -11.43
C PRO A 47 -5.22 3.25 -11.32
N PHE A 48 -4.42 2.68 -10.43
CA PHE A 48 -4.32 1.25 -10.21
C PHE A 48 -4.38 0.96 -8.72
N LEU A 49 -5.21 0.00 -8.34
CA LEU A 49 -5.28 -0.50 -6.97
C LEU A 49 -4.49 -1.81 -6.89
N MET A 50 -3.42 -1.83 -6.10
CA MET A 50 -2.66 -3.05 -5.83
C MET A 50 -3.42 -3.94 -4.86
N LEU A 51 -3.95 -5.04 -5.38
CA LEU A 51 -4.39 -6.19 -4.60
C LEU A 51 -3.16 -7.07 -4.42
N GLY A 52 -2.35 -6.70 -3.44
CA GLY A 52 -0.99 -7.18 -3.25
C GLY A 52 -0.92 -8.48 -2.48
N ALA A 53 0.20 -9.17 -2.58
CA ALA A 53 0.65 -10.11 -1.56
C ALA A 53 2.16 -10.26 -1.66
N GLN A 54 2.82 -10.41 -0.53
CA GLN A 54 4.26 -10.55 -0.48
C GLN A 54 4.66 -12.00 -0.22
N MET A 55 5.72 -12.43 -0.91
CA MET A 55 6.33 -13.73 -0.67
C MET A 55 7.03 -13.78 0.70
N ASN A 56 7.20 -14.97 1.26
CA ASN A 56 8.14 -15.16 2.37
C ASN A 56 9.57 -14.77 1.95
N ASN A 57 10.38 -14.39 2.94
CA ASN A 57 11.72 -13.86 2.74
C ASN A 57 12.67 -14.76 1.93
N SER A 58 12.43 -16.07 1.87
CA SER A 58 13.29 -17.06 1.20
C SER A 58 12.60 -17.79 0.03
N SER A 59 11.69 -17.09 -0.65
CA SER A 59 10.80 -17.69 -1.66
C SER A 59 11.14 -17.37 -3.10
N ALA A 60 11.96 -16.35 -3.39
CA ALA A 60 12.28 -15.91 -4.75
C ALA A 60 13.37 -16.77 -5.42
N PHE A 61 13.25 -18.09 -5.34
CA PHE A 61 14.14 -19.07 -5.96
C PHE A 61 13.37 -20.03 -6.87
N THR A 62 14.04 -20.53 -7.91
CA THR A 62 13.46 -21.51 -8.85
C THR A 62 12.81 -22.71 -8.16
N ALA A 63 13.39 -23.18 -7.06
CA ALA A 63 12.90 -24.35 -6.33
C ALA A 63 11.66 -24.07 -5.46
N THR A 64 11.40 -22.81 -5.12
CA THR A 64 10.32 -22.40 -4.20
C THR A 64 9.16 -21.73 -4.91
N LEU A 65 9.39 -21.04 -6.03
CA LEU A 65 8.35 -20.36 -6.82
C LEU A 65 7.14 -21.26 -7.20
N PRO A 66 7.30 -22.57 -7.48
CA PRO A 66 6.14 -23.46 -7.68
C PRO A 66 5.21 -23.60 -6.47
N ARG A 67 5.64 -23.20 -5.26
CA ARG A 67 4.83 -23.13 -4.03
C ARG A 67 4.33 -21.72 -3.71
N VAL A 68 4.70 -20.74 -4.51
CA VAL A 68 4.26 -19.35 -4.38
C VAL A 68 3.05 -19.10 -5.28
N TRP A 69 3.18 -19.35 -6.58
CA TRP A 69 2.15 -18.98 -7.55
C TRP A 69 0.76 -19.58 -7.29
N PRO A 70 0.61 -20.85 -6.84
CA PRO A 70 -0.71 -21.37 -6.50
C PRO A 70 -1.41 -20.57 -5.40
N ALA A 71 -0.67 -20.09 -4.39
CA ALA A 71 -1.24 -19.26 -3.33
C ALA A 71 -1.66 -17.87 -3.85
N MET A 72 -0.86 -17.29 -4.75
CA MET A 72 -1.19 -16.01 -5.40
C MET A 72 -2.45 -16.12 -6.27
N GLU A 73 -2.58 -17.21 -7.04
CA GLU A 73 -3.78 -17.50 -7.83
C GLU A 73 -5.01 -17.71 -6.95
N GLU A 74 -4.86 -18.42 -5.82
CA GLU A 74 -5.94 -18.65 -4.85
C GLU A 74 -6.43 -17.36 -4.20
N LEU A 75 -5.51 -16.45 -3.88
CA LEU A 75 -5.84 -15.11 -3.38
C LEU A 75 -6.50 -14.22 -4.44
N GLY A 76 -6.17 -14.42 -5.72
CA GLY A 76 -6.62 -13.55 -6.80
C GLY A 76 -5.92 -12.18 -6.80
N VAL A 77 -4.65 -12.15 -6.40
CA VAL A 77 -3.84 -10.92 -6.41
C VAL A 77 -3.59 -10.42 -7.83
N ASN A 78 -3.39 -9.11 -7.97
CA ASN A 78 -2.95 -8.51 -9.24
C ASN A 78 -1.48 -8.04 -9.19
N THR A 79 -0.88 -7.99 -8.00
CA THR A 79 0.50 -7.58 -7.78
C THR A 79 1.15 -8.48 -6.74
N VAL A 80 2.38 -8.93 -7.01
CA VAL A 80 3.15 -9.75 -6.07
C VAL A 80 4.43 -9.01 -5.68
N GLU A 81 4.70 -8.94 -4.38
CA GLU A 81 5.94 -8.36 -3.87
C GLU A 81 7.00 -9.46 -3.70
N ALA A 82 8.14 -9.30 -4.38
CA ALA A 82 9.16 -10.34 -4.49
C ALA A 82 10.57 -9.80 -4.17
N PRO A 83 11.33 -10.46 -3.28
CA PRO A 83 12.66 -9.99 -2.92
C PRO A 83 13.70 -10.23 -4.01
N ILE A 84 14.57 -9.24 -4.18
CA ILE A 84 15.82 -9.30 -4.93
C ILE A 84 16.97 -9.25 -3.93
N TYR A 85 17.70 -10.36 -3.81
CA TYR A 85 18.80 -10.51 -2.85
C TYR A 85 20.10 -10.00 -3.44
N TRP A 86 20.74 -8.99 -2.82
CA TRP A 86 22.04 -8.49 -3.28
C TRP A 86 23.08 -9.63 -3.36
N GLU A 87 23.13 -10.54 -2.39
CA GLU A 87 24.07 -11.66 -2.40
C GLU A 87 23.91 -12.64 -3.56
N LYS A 88 22.71 -12.71 -4.15
CA LYS A 88 22.46 -13.51 -5.35
C LYS A 88 22.69 -12.72 -6.63
N PHE A 89 22.39 -11.42 -6.60
CA PHE A 89 22.54 -10.55 -7.74
C PHE A 89 23.99 -10.17 -8.01
N GLU A 90 24.84 -9.98 -6.99
CA GLU A 90 26.27 -9.66 -7.13
C GLU A 90 27.12 -10.60 -6.23
N PRO A 91 27.15 -11.92 -6.51
CA PRO A 91 27.81 -12.91 -5.66
C PRO A 91 29.33 -12.70 -5.56
N THR A 92 29.93 -12.07 -6.57
CA THR A 92 31.32 -11.61 -6.58
C THR A 92 31.32 -10.14 -6.99
N GLU A 93 32.13 -9.31 -6.33
CA GLU A 93 32.16 -7.86 -6.58
C GLU A 93 32.33 -7.54 -8.08
N GLY A 94 31.38 -6.79 -8.64
CA GLY A 94 31.33 -6.39 -10.05
C GLY A 94 30.83 -7.46 -11.03
N SER A 95 30.47 -8.65 -10.57
CA SER A 95 29.91 -9.72 -11.40
C SER A 95 28.44 -9.93 -11.07
N PHE A 96 27.56 -9.47 -11.96
CA PHE A 96 26.12 -9.49 -11.75
C PHE A 96 25.43 -10.71 -12.40
N ASP A 97 24.48 -11.31 -11.68
CA ASP A 97 23.64 -12.43 -12.13
C ASP A 97 22.15 -12.03 -12.05
N PRO A 98 21.52 -11.67 -13.18
CA PRO A 98 20.12 -11.24 -13.20
C PRO A 98 19.12 -12.40 -13.25
N SER A 99 19.56 -13.66 -13.20
CA SER A 99 18.70 -14.81 -13.50
C SER A 99 17.45 -14.93 -12.63
N SER A 100 17.51 -14.53 -11.35
CA SER A 100 16.32 -14.50 -10.49
C SER A 100 15.30 -13.44 -10.93
N ILE A 101 15.77 -12.27 -11.40
CA ILE A 101 14.92 -11.18 -11.89
C ILE A 101 14.24 -11.63 -13.19
N ASP A 102 14.99 -12.21 -14.12
CA ASP A 102 14.45 -12.71 -15.39
C ASP A 102 13.39 -13.80 -15.16
N LEU A 103 13.64 -14.69 -14.20
CA LEU A 103 12.70 -15.73 -13.82
C LEU A 103 11.40 -15.14 -13.24
N LEU A 104 11.52 -14.18 -12.31
CA LEU A 104 10.36 -13.50 -11.73
C LEU A 104 9.53 -12.77 -12.80
N LEU A 105 10.19 -12.02 -13.69
CA LEU A 105 9.52 -11.33 -14.80
C LEU A 105 8.76 -12.33 -15.70
N ALA A 106 9.41 -13.42 -16.11
CA ALA A 106 8.80 -14.42 -16.98
C ALA A 106 7.59 -15.12 -16.31
N GLN A 107 7.70 -15.47 -15.03
CA GLN A 107 6.63 -16.15 -14.31
C GLN A 107 5.48 -15.21 -13.97
N ALA A 108 5.75 -13.98 -13.53
CA ALA A 108 4.71 -12.97 -13.29
C ALA A 108 3.85 -12.73 -14.55
N ARG A 109 4.50 -12.60 -15.71
CA ARG A 109 3.81 -12.50 -17.01
C ARG A 109 2.97 -13.73 -17.34
N THR A 110 3.46 -14.92 -17.01
CA THR A 110 2.72 -16.19 -17.22
C THR A 110 1.47 -16.26 -16.33
N HIS A 111 1.58 -15.78 -15.09
CA HIS A 111 0.48 -15.74 -14.12
C HIS A 111 -0.40 -14.49 -14.24
N ASN A 112 -0.12 -13.59 -15.19
CA ASN A 112 -0.83 -12.33 -15.43
C ASN A 112 -0.90 -11.41 -14.20
N VAL A 113 0.20 -11.32 -13.45
CA VAL A 113 0.36 -10.41 -12.30
C VAL A 113 1.49 -9.42 -12.55
N HIS A 114 1.39 -8.27 -11.89
CA HIS A 114 2.47 -7.32 -11.76
C HIS A 114 3.43 -7.67 -10.61
N LEU A 115 4.57 -6.99 -10.57
CA LEU A 115 5.56 -7.13 -9.51
C LEU A 115 5.83 -5.81 -8.80
N VAL A 116 6.09 -5.90 -7.50
CA VAL A 116 6.91 -4.93 -6.75
C VAL A 116 8.17 -5.67 -6.33
N LEU A 117 9.34 -5.11 -6.65
CA LEU A 117 10.60 -5.75 -6.30
C LEU A 117 11.17 -5.17 -5.01
N LEU A 118 11.61 -6.03 -4.10
CA LEU A 118 12.15 -5.61 -2.81
C LEU A 118 13.68 -5.71 -2.83
N TRP A 119 14.38 -4.57 -2.88
CA TRP A 119 15.84 -4.56 -2.84
C TRP A 119 16.34 -4.89 -1.43
N PHE A 120 16.76 -6.12 -1.19
CA PHE A 120 17.40 -6.52 0.07
C PHE A 120 18.91 -6.28 -0.03
N GLY A 121 19.29 -5.02 0.18
CA GLY A 121 20.66 -4.50 0.06
C GLY A 121 21.40 -4.40 1.39
N THR A 122 21.78 -3.18 1.75
CA THR A 122 22.50 -2.86 2.99
C THR A 122 21.68 -3.21 4.23
N TRP A 123 20.37 -2.96 4.22
CA TRP A 123 19.49 -3.28 5.34
C TRP A 123 18.33 -4.17 4.93
N LYS A 124 18.19 -5.26 5.69
CA LYS A 124 16.97 -6.06 5.84
C LYS A 124 16.72 -6.25 7.34
N ASN A 125 15.70 -5.61 7.89
CA ASN A 125 15.40 -5.60 9.34
C ASN A 125 16.61 -5.15 10.16
N GLY A 126 17.20 -4.04 9.70
CA GLY A 126 18.43 -3.47 10.24
C GLY A 126 19.70 -4.32 10.07
N SER A 127 19.68 -5.46 9.37
CA SER A 127 20.83 -6.36 9.21
C SER A 127 21.33 -6.41 7.76
N PRO A 128 22.64 -6.60 7.51
CA PRO A 128 23.18 -6.85 6.17
C PRO A 128 23.08 -8.33 5.75
N GLY A 129 22.09 -9.06 6.27
CA GLY A 129 21.98 -10.52 6.07
C GLY A 129 21.99 -10.94 4.58
N TYR A 130 21.39 -10.13 3.72
CA TYR A 130 21.29 -10.34 2.27
C TYR A 130 22.37 -9.63 1.45
N ALA A 131 23.28 -8.89 2.07
CA ALA A 131 24.47 -8.39 1.39
C ALA A 131 25.41 -9.57 1.03
N PRO A 132 26.16 -9.50 -0.08
CA PRO A 132 27.08 -10.57 -0.46
C PRO A 132 28.21 -10.76 0.55
N GLU A 133 28.81 -11.97 0.56
CA GLU A 133 29.90 -12.32 1.49
C GLU A 133 31.08 -11.34 1.45
N TRP A 134 31.45 -10.85 0.27
CA TRP A 134 32.53 -9.88 0.10
C TRP A 134 32.24 -8.51 0.73
N VAL A 135 30.97 -8.23 1.07
CA VAL A 135 30.56 -7.08 1.88
C VAL A 135 30.49 -7.46 3.35
N LYS A 136 29.65 -8.44 3.73
CA LYS A 136 29.35 -8.75 5.14
C LYS A 136 30.51 -9.38 5.93
N LEU A 137 31.54 -9.91 5.27
CA LEU A 137 32.75 -10.44 5.92
C LEU A 137 33.92 -9.45 5.99
N ASP A 138 33.87 -8.31 5.29
CA ASP A 138 34.92 -7.29 5.32
C ASP A 138 34.50 -6.08 6.15
N GLY A 139 34.42 -6.28 7.47
CA GLY A 139 34.07 -5.22 8.42
C GLY A 139 35.07 -4.07 8.52
N LYS A 140 36.23 -4.14 7.84
CA LYS A 140 37.16 -3.00 7.73
C LYS A 140 36.74 -2.05 6.62
N ARG A 141 36.31 -2.60 5.48
CA ARG A 141 35.81 -1.84 4.34
C ARG A 141 34.35 -1.42 4.53
N PHE A 142 33.53 -2.32 5.08
CA PHE A 142 32.10 -2.15 5.30
C PHE A 142 31.77 -2.25 6.79
N PRO A 143 32.10 -1.23 7.59
CA PRO A 143 31.98 -1.30 9.04
C PRO A 143 30.51 -1.36 9.49
N LEU A 144 30.26 -2.22 10.47
CA LEU A 144 29.05 -2.19 11.28
C LEU A 144 29.04 -0.93 12.18
N ALA A 145 27.85 -0.47 12.53
CA ALA A 145 27.66 0.58 13.52
C ALA A 145 28.23 0.15 14.88
N VAL A 146 28.61 1.12 15.70
CA VAL A 146 29.15 0.89 17.05
C VAL A 146 28.15 1.38 18.08
N SER A 147 27.88 0.59 19.11
CA SER A 147 27.04 0.98 20.25
C SER A 147 27.75 1.98 21.17
N LYS A 148 26.98 2.61 22.06
CA LYS A 148 27.51 3.62 23.00
C LYS A 148 28.62 3.09 23.93
N ASP A 149 28.58 1.79 24.25
CA ASP A 149 29.60 1.10 25.07
C ASP A 149 30.80 0.58 24.23
N GLY A 150 30.85 0.89 22.94
CA GLY A 150 31.96 0.56 22.05
C GLY A 150 31.90 -0.84 21.43
N ARG A 151 30.81 -1.59 21.62
CA ARG A 151 30.61 -2.89 20.96
C ARG A 151 30.15 -2.70 19.52
N GLN A 152 30.43 -3.69 18.67
CA GLN A 152 29.84 -3.72 17.34
C GLN A 152 28.35 -4.02 17.43
N SER A 153 27.55 -3.24 16.72
CA SER A 153 26.16 -3.57 16.39
C SER A 153 26.14 -4.67 15.31
N PHE A 154 24.95 -5.22 15.05
CA PHE A 154 24.73 -6.11 13.90
C PHE A 154 24.33 -5.34 12.62
N SER A 155 24.01 -4.05 12.73
CA SER A 155 23.61 -3.19 11.59
C SER A 155 24.82 -2.49 10.96
N MET A 156 24.78 -2.24 9.65
CA MET A 156 25.78 -1.45 8.94
C MET A 156 25.71 0.04 9.30
N SER A 157 26.87 0.71 9.37
CA SER A 157 26.90 2.17 9.58
C SER A 157 26.48 2.90 8.31
N PRO A 158 25.51 3.85 8.37
CA PRO A 158 25.12 4.66 7.21
C PRO A 158 26.19 5.69 6.81
N PHE A 159 27.30 5.78 7.54
CA PHE A 159 28.39 6.73 7.29
C PHE A 159 29.56 6.13 6.50
N ALA A 160 29.50 4.84 6.16
CA ALA A 160 30.55 4.14 5.44
C ALA A 160 30.46 4.41 3.92
N PRO A 161 31.39 5.17 3.32
CA PRO A 161 31.31 5.52 1.90
C PRO A 161 31.46 4.31 0.98
N ALA A 162 32.23 3.30 1.41
CA ALA A 162 32.41 2.07 0.64
C ALA A 162 31.11 1.25 0.57
N THR A 163 30.36 1.15 1.66
CA THR A 163 29.05 0.48 1.69
C THR A 163 28.09 1.18 0.76
N LEU A 164 27.95 2.51 0.89
CA LEU A 164 27.09 3.31 0.02
C LEU A 164 27.45 3.13 -1.46
N ALA A 165 28.74 3.20 -1.80
CA ALA A 165 29.19 3.06 -3.17
C ALA A 165 28.96 1.65 -3.74
N ALA A 166 29.06 0.61 -2.90
CA ALA A 166 28.80 -0.76 -3.29
C ALA A 166 27.31 -1.00 -3.57
N ASP A 167 26.46 -0.61 -2.61
CA ASP A 167 25.01 -0.73 -2.75
C ASP A 167 24.49 0.07 -3.95
N THR A 168 24.89 1.34 -4.04
CA THR A 168 24.52 2.23 -5.13
C THR A 168 24.84 1.63 -6.50
N ARG A 169 26.01 1.01 -6.68
CA ARG A 169 26.35 0.33 -7.95
C ARG A 169 25.44 -0.86 -8.23
N ALA A 170 25.20 -1.70 -7.23
CA ALA A 170 24.38 -2.89 -7.37
C ALA A 170 22.93 -2.52 -7.70
N PHE A 171 22.34 -1.59 -6.93
CA PHE A 171 20.99 -1.08 -7.20
C PHE A 171 20.89 -0.40 -8.56
N THR A 172 21.88 0.42 -8.94
CA THR A 172 21.91 1.04 -10.29
C THR A 172 21.95 -0.02 -11.40
N THR A 173 22.69 -1.11 -11.19
CA THR A 173 22.79 -2.21 -12.16
C THR A 173 21.49 -3.01 -12.23
N LEU A 174 20.80 -3.23 -11.10
CA LEU A 174 19.45 -3.78 -11.05
C LEU A 174 18.48 -2.92 -11.89
N MET A 175 18.47 -1.60 -11.66
CA MET A 175 17.57 -0.69 -12.39
C MET A 175 17.90 -0.63 -13.89
N GLN A 176 19.18 -0.74 -14.27
CA GLN A 176 19.59 -0.86 -15.68
C GLN A 176 19.07 -2.15 -16.31
N HIS A 177 19.19 -3.29 -15.61
CA HIS A 177 18.66 -4.56 -16.09
C HIS A 177 17.14 -4.50 -16.27
N LEU A 178 16.40 -3.95 -15.31
CA LEU A 178 14.95 -3.81 -15.40
C LEU A 178 14.51 -2.98 -16.62
N LYS A 179 15.22 -1.88 -16.90
CA LYS A 179 14.95 -1.05 -18.09
C LYS A 179 15.09 -1.83 -19.41
N GLU A 180 16.02 -2.77 -19.46
CA GLU A 180 16.30 -3.58 -20.65
C GLU A 180 15.37 -4.80 -20.75
N ALA A 181 15.13 -5.49 -19.63
CA ALA A 181 14.39 -6.75 -19.56
C ALA A 181 12.87 -6.59 -19.39
N ASP A 182 12.40 -5.41 -18.99
CA ASP A 182 10.99 -5.15 -18.70
C ASP A 182 10.36 -3.95 -19.45
N PRO A 183 10.36 -3.97 -20.80
CA PRO A 183 9.68 -2.95 -21.60
C PRO A 183 8.14 -2.97 -21.45
N GLN A 184 7.57 -4.03 -20.85
CA GLN A 184 6.12 -4.18 -20.63
C GLN A 184 5.67 -3.63 -19.26
N HIS A 185 6.61 -3.13 -18.44
CA HIS A 185 6.33 -2.61 -17.10
C HIS A 185 5.58 -3.63 -16.21
N THR A 186 6.09 -4.87 -16.23
CA THR A 186 5.67 -5.91 -15.29
C THR A 186 5.95 -5.46 -13.86
N VAL A 187 7.11 -4.82 -13.63
CA VAL A 187 7.47 -4.20 -12.35
C VAL A 187 6.87 -2.81 -12.26
N LEU A 188 6.03 -2.58 -11.25
CA LEU A 188 5.34 -1.31 -11.01
C LEU A 188 6.11 -0.39 -10.08
N MET A 189 6.78 -0.95 -9.07
CA MET A 189 7.50 -0.22 -8.04
C MET A 189 8.70 -1.02 -7.55
N VAL A 190 9.65 -0.36 -6.90
CA VAL A 190 10.79 -1.00 -6.23
C VAL A 190 10.92 -0.45 -4.81
N GLN A 191 10.95 -1.34 -3.81
CA GLN A 191 11.36 -0.99 -2.46
C GLN A 191 12.87 -0.84 -2.42
N VAL A 192 13.38 0.26 -1.83
CA VAL A 192 14.82 0.47 -1.65
C VAL A 192 15.18 0.14 -0.21
N GLU A 193 15.96 -0.93 -0.02
CA GLU A 193 16.19 -1.59 1.27
C GLU A 193 14.94 -2.30 1.82
N ASN A 194 15.01 -2.80 3.05
CA ASN A 194 13.85 -3.32 3.77
C ASN A 194 13.98 -3.08 5.26
N GLU A 195 13.04 -2.36 5.88
CA GLU A 195 13.05 -2.05 7.32
C GLU A 195 14.47 -1.57 7.74
N ALA A 196 14.83 -0.39 7.23
CA ALA A 196 16.18 0.13 7.37
C ALA A 196 16.37 0.86 8.71
N GLY A 197 17.46 0.50 9.40
CA GLY A 197 17.78 1.07 10.70
C GLY A 197 18.59 0.12 11.55
N MET A 198 18.37 0.15 12.86
CA MET A 198 19.11 -0.65 13.82
C MET A 198 18.32 -0.96 15.08
N TRP A 199 18.34 -2.22 15.51
CA TRP A 199 17.78 -2.65 16.79
C TRP A 199 18.82 -2.65 17.90
N GLY A 200 18.38 -2.43 19.16
CA GLY A 200 19.23 -2.49 20.34
C GLY A 200 20.20 -1.32 20.53
N ASN A 201 20.21 -0.35 19.60
CA ASN A 201 21.01 0.87 19.65
C ASN A 201 20.21 2.05 19.05
N THR A 202 20.55 3.28 19.44
CA THR A 202 19.84 4.49 18.99
C THR A 202 20.50 5.22 17.81
N ARG A 203 21.78 4.95 17.54
CA ARG A 203 22.55 5.42 16.38
C ARG A 203 23.92 4.74 16.35
N ASP A 204 24.68 4.97 15.29
CA ASP A 204 26.11 4.69 15.30
C ASP A 204 26.85 5.68 16.24
N PHE A 205 27.63 5.14 17.18
CA PHE A 205 28.50 5.86 18.12
C PHE A 205 29.99 5.77 17.74
N SER A 206 30.31 5.35 16.52
CA SER A 206 31.67 5.38 15.99
C SER A 206 32.27 6.80 16.05
N PRO A 207 33.61 6.93 16.08
CA PRO A 207 34.26 8.25 16.09
C PRO A 207 33.84 9.15 14.92
N GLN A 208 33.52 8.57 13.76
CA GLN A 208 33.01 9.33 12.62
C GLN A 208 31.60 9.85 12.88
N ALA A 209 30.69 8.99 13.37
CA ALA A 209 29.32 9.37 13.65
C ALA A 209 29.24 10.43 14.76
N ASN A 210 30.02 10.29 15.85
CA ASN A 210 30.05 11.29 16.93
C ASN A 210 30.51 12.67 16.44
N ARG A 211 31.53 12.73 15.56
CA ARG A 211 31.95 14.01 14.98
C ARG A 211 30.85 14.72 14.19
N LEU A 212 30.02 13.95 13.48
CA LEU A 212 28.87 14.49 12.73
C LEU A 212 27.71 14.87 13.65
N PHE A 213 27.50 14.12 14.71
CA PHE A 213 26.49 14.40 15.73
C PHE A 213 26.78 15.69 16.50
N GLU A 214 28.06 16.05 16.66
CA GLU A 214 28.50 17.32 17.26
C GLU A 214 28.43 18.52 16.30
N GLN A 215 28.17 18.31 15.00
CA GLN A 215 27.98 19.41 14.04
C GLN A 215 26.59 20.02 14.14
N PRO A 216 26.40 21.27 13.67
CA PRO A 216 25.09 21.88 13.55
C PRO A 216 24.10 21.01 12.77
N VAL A 217 22.85 20.96 13.23
CA VAL A 217 21.78 20.24 12.53
C VAL A 217 21.58 20.84 11.12
N PRO A 218 21.49 20.03 10.05
CA PRO A 218 21.24 20.53 8.71
C PRO A 218 19.94 21.36 8.64
N LYS A 219 19.99 22.49 7.92
CA LYS A 219 18.85 23.42 7.82
C LYS A 219 17.57 22.74 7.31
N ALA A 220 17.68 21.81 6.37
CA ALA A 220 16.53 21.08 5.84
C ALA A 220 15.84 20.24 6.93
N VAL A 221 16.60 19.59 7.83
CA VAL A 221 16.05 18.86 8.98
C VAL A 221 15.38 19.83 9.96
N LEU A 222 16.02 20.96 10.26
CA LEU A 222 15.44 21.99 11.12
C LEU A 222 14.11 22.52 10.58
N THR A 223 14.04 22.81 9.28
CA THR A 223 12.81 23.27 8.62
C THR A 223 11.73 22.19 8.65
N ALA A 224 12.07 20.94 8.32
CA ALA A 224 11.12 19.82 8.32
C ALA A 224 10.52 19.55 9.71
N MET A 225 11.34 19.70 10.76
CA MET A 225 10.93 19.49 12.15
C MET A 225 10.32 20.74 12.80
N GLY A 226 9.97 21.78 12.04
CA GLY A 226 9.35 23.00 12.57
C GLY A 226 10.26 23.84 13.48
N LYS A 227 11.58 23.67 13.37
CA LYS A 227 12.62 24.34 14.16
C LYS A 227 13.55 25.19 13.30
N ALA A 228 13.02 25.83 12.25
CA ALA A 228 13.82 26.54 11.26
C ALA A 228 14.78 27.58 11.87
N ASP A 229 14.39 28.26 12.94
CA ASP A 229 15.21 29.30 13.59
C ASP A 229 16.13 28.76 14.70
N ALA A 230 16.14 27.44 14.92
CA ALA A 230 17.05 26.84 15.89
C ALA A 230 18.49 26.82 15.36
N HIS A 231 19.44 26.88 16.29
CA HIS A 231 20.86 26.77 16.03
C HIS A 231 21.47 25.84 17.08
N GLY A 232 22.48 25.07 16.67
CA GLY A 232 23.16 24.13 17.56
C GLY A 232 23.29 22.73 16.94
N ASN A 233 23.97 21.86 17.65
CA ASN A 233 24.11 20.45 17.31
C ASN A 233 22.85 19.64 17.64
N TRP A 234 22.88 18.35 17.33
CA TRP A 234 21.72 17.46 17.49
C TRP A 234 21.23 17.38 18.94
N SER A 235 22.13 17.26 19.91
CA SER A 235 21.77 17.26 21.34
C SER A 235 21.14 18.56 21.79
N GLU A 236 21.68 19.71 21.35
CA GLU A 236 21.18 21.03 21.74
C GLU A 236 19.78 21.30 21.19
N VAL A 237 19.50 20.85 19.96
CA VAL A 237 18.23 21.11 19.27
C VAL A 237 17.12 20.13 19.67
N PHE A 238 17.45 18.84 19.81
CA PHE A 238 16.47 17.76 19.95
C PHE A 238 16.51 17.05 21.31
N GLY A 239 17.50 17.32 22.16
CA GLY A 239 17.55 16.76 23.51
C GLY A 239 17.52 15.24 23.52
N ALA A 240 16.49 14.65 24.15
CA ALA A 240 16.35 13.21 24.30
C ALA A 240 16.14 12.46 22.97
N ASP A 241 15.58 13.13 21.96
CA ASP A 241 15.26 12.52 20.66
C ASP A 241 16.42 12.64 19.65
N ALA A 242 17.51 13.32 20.04
CA ALA A 242 18.62 13.65 19.18
C ALA A 242 19.27 12.44 18.50
N ASP A 243 19.48 11.35 19.23
CA ASP A 243 20.11 10.15 18.68
C ASP A 243 19.24 9.53 17.57
N GLY A 244 17.94 9.37 17.82
CA GLY A 244 16.99 8.79 16.88
C GLY A 244 16.83 9.64 15.62
N TYR A 245 16.65 10.95 15.77
CA TYR A 245 16.54 11.86 14.62
C TYR A 245 17.85 11.99 13.83
N PHE A 246 19.01 11.94 14.49
CA PHE A 246 20.30 11.88 13.80
C PHE A 246 20.43 10.60 12.98
N HIS A 247 20.00 9.46 13.53
CA HIS A 247 20.05 8.20 12.82
C HIS A 247 19.08 8.17 11.65
N ALA A 248 17.84 8.65 11.82
CA ALA A 248 16.85 8.78 10.75
C ALA A 248 17.37 9.67 9.61
N TRP A 249 18.00 10.80 9.93
CA TRP A 249 18.66 11.65 8.94
C TRP A 249 19.79 10.92 8.18
N ALA A 250 20.59 10.12 8.89
CA ALA A 250 21.69 9.41 8.28
C ALA A 250 21.23 8.29 7.34
N VAL A 251 20.25 7.49 7.77
CA VAL A 251 19.67 6.37 7.01
C VAL A 251 18.92 6.89 5.79
N SER A 252 18.00 7.86 5.98
CA SER A 252 17.25 8.48 4.88
C SER A 252 18.17 9.03 3.79
N ARG A 253 19.22 9.78 4.17
CA ARG A 253 20.19 10.31 3.21
C ARG A 253 20.99 9.20 2.48
N TYR A 254 21.30 8.09 3.15
CA TYR A 254 21.95 6.96 2.48
C TYR A 254 21.03 6.40 1.40
N ILE A 255 19.81 6.04 1.78
CA ILE A 255 18.83 5.43 0.88
C ILE A 255 18.50 6.36 -0.28
N ASN A 256 18.34 7.66 -0.02
CA ASN A 256 18.10 8.64 -1.07
C ASN A 256 19.22 8.64 -2.13
N GLN A 257 20.50 8.50 -1.74
CA GLN A 257 21.59 8.46 -2.71
C GLN A 257 21.57 7.19 -3.57
N VAL A 258 21.19 6.04 -2.99
CA VAL A 258 20.95 4.79 -3.73
C VAL A 258 19.79 4.97 -4.70
N ALA A 259 18.66 5.47 -4.21
CA ALA A 259 17.44 5.72 -4.98
C ALA A 259 17.67 6.72 -6.13
N GLU A 260 18.36 7.83 -5.89
CA GLU A 260 18.72 8.82 -6.91
C GLU A 260 19.53 8.20 -8.06
N ALA A 261 20.45 7.29 -7.74
CA ALA A 261 21.27 6.63 -8.75
C ALA A 261 20.44 5.68 -9.61
N GLY A 262 19.58 4.86 -9.00
CA GLY A 262 18.66 3.98 -9.73
C GLY A 262 17.66 4.77 -10.59
N ARG A 263 17.03 5.81 -10.03
CA ARG A 263 16.04 6.65 -10.73
C ARG A 263 16.61 7.35 -11.96
N ARG A 264 17.89 7.76 -11.92
CA ARG A 264 18.58 8.34 -13.11
C ARG A 264 18.66 7.37 -14.28
N VAL A 265 18.69 6.06 -14.01
CA VAL A 265 18.72 5.02 -15.03
C VAL A 265 17.32 4.67 -15.50
N TYR A 266 16.44 4.34 -14.55
CA TYR A 266 15.07 3.90 -14.82
C TYR A 266 14.12 4.46 -13.74
N PRO A 267 13.28 5.46 -14.08
CA PRO A 267 12.53 6.23 -13.09
C PRO A 267 11.22 5.55 -12.70
N LEU A 268 11.27 4.27 -12.31
CA LEU A 268 10.13 3.62 -11.64
C LEU A 268 9.86 4.27 -10.28
N PRO A 269 8.62 4.19 -9.77
CA PRO A 269 8.30 4.55 -8.41
C PRO A 269 9.17 3.78 -7.41
N LEU A 270 9.76 4.52 -6.48
CA LEU A 270 10.58 3.95 -5.41
C LEU A 270 9.91 4.22 -4.06
N TYR A 271 9.89 3.24 -3.17
CA TYR A 271 9.41 3.42 -1.80
C TYR A 271 10.36 2.84 -0.77
N VAL A 272 10.13 3.18 0.49
CA VAL A 272 10.76 2.56 1.65
C VAL A 272 9.67 2.08 2.60
N ASN A 273 9.90 0.95 3.28
CA ASN A 273 9.05 0.46 4.34
C ASN A 273 9.67 0.70 5.72
N ALA A 274 8.83 0.70 6.76
CA ALA A 274 9.24 0.92 8.13
C ALA A 274 8.58 -0.09 9.08
N ALA A 275 9.42 -0.76 9.88
CA ALA A 275 9.01 -1.52 11.05
C ALA A 275 8.40 -0.57 12.09
N VAL A 276 7.07 -0.43 12.10
CA VAL A 276 6.42 0.55 12.99
C VAL A 276 6.39 0.07 14.43
N SER A 277 6.60 0.99 15.36
CA SER A 277 6.25 0.77 16.76
C SER A 277 4.76 1.03 16.98
N ASP A 278 4.19 0.43 18.03
CA ASP A 278 2.84 0.75 18.48
C ASP A 278 2.71 2.26 18.76
N PRO A 279 1.79 2.98 18.06
CA PRO A 279 1.66 4.42 18.21
C PRO A 279 0.94 4.85 19.50
N LEU A 280 0.24 3.92 20.16
CA LEU A 280 -0.53 4.19 21.39
C LEU A 280 0.26 3.85 22.65
N HIS A 281 1.31 3.03 22.52
CA HIS A 281 2.17 2.63 23.63
C HIS A 281 3.59 3.13 23.43
N LYS A 282 4.10 3.94 24.38
CA LYS A 282 5.45 4.51 24.29
C LYS A 282 6.51 3.40 24.21
N ALA A 283 7.22 3.35 23.09
CA ALA A 283 8.35 2.46 22.91
C ALA A 283 9.50 2.80 23.88
N THR A 284 10.23 1.78 24.30
CA THR A 284 11.45 1.97 25.10
C THR A 284 12.62 2.23 24.13
N PRO A 285 13.59 3.12 24.44
CA PRO A 285 14.75 3.34 23.58
C PRO A 285 15.46 2.01 23.23
N GLY A 286 15.66 1.77 21.94
CA GLY A 286 16.28 0.54 21.41
C GLY A 286 15.34 -0.67 21.31
N SER A 287 14.08 -0.56 21.74
CA SER A 287 13.03 -1.59 21.54
C SER A 287 12.26 -1.44 20.23
N PHE A 288 12.67 -0.51 19.38
CA PHE A 288 12.16 -0.26 18.04
C PHE A 288 13.33 -0.06 17.09
N GLU A 289 13.08 -0.16 15.79
CA GLU A 289 14.11 0.03 14.78
C GLU A 289 14.52 1.50 14.71
N SER A 290 15.66 1.81 15.32
CA SER A 290 16.16 3.18 15.32
C SER A 290 16.59 3.58 13.92
N GLY A 291 16.22 4.80 13.52
CA GLY A 291 16.50 5.33 12.19
C GLY A 291 15.43 5.02 11.15
N ALA A 292 14.49 4.11 11.44
CA ALA A 292 13.36 3.79 10.57
C ALA A 292 12.47 5.01 10.32
N ALA A 293 11.63 4.94 9.28
CA ALA A 293 10.72 5.99 8.89
C ALA A 293 9.42 6.02 9.72
N VAL A 294 9.58 5.93 11.05
CA VAL A 294 8.48 5.98 12.02
C VAL A 294 7.84 7.38 12.08
N ALA A 295 6.63 7.45 12.63
CA ALA A 295 5.75 8.62 12.56
C ALA A 295 6.41 9.96 12.98
N ASP A 296 7.21 9.97 14.05
CA ASP A 296 7.88 11.18 14.54
C ASP A 296 9.11 11.59 13.69
N ALA A 297 9.67 10.64 12.92
CA ALA A 297 10.77 10.85 11.99
C ALA A 297 10.32 11.07 10.54
N LEU A 298 9.03 10.89 10.22
CA LEU A 298 8.48 11.09 8.86
C LEU A 298 8.86 12.44 8.25
N PRO A 299 8.83 13.59 8.97
CA PRO A 299 9.24 14.87 8.37
C PRO A 299 10.71 14.87 7.94
N ILE A 300 11.60 14.21 8.69
CA ILE A 300 13.02 14.07 8.33
C ILE A 300 13.14 13.23 7.07
N TRP A 301 12.49 12.07 7.03
CA TRP A 301 12.52 11.18 5.88
C TRP A 301 11.98 11.85 4.62
N HIS A 302 10.84 12.54 4.72
CA HIS A 302 10.27 13.30 3.60
C HIS A 302 11.25 14.37 3.06
N ALA A 303 11.94 15.09 3.95
CA ALA A 303 12.87 16.13 3.55
C ALA A 303 14.20 15.59 3.00
N MET A 304 14.64 14.42 3.46
CA MET A 304 15.96 13.85 3.11
C MET A 304 15.90 12.84 1.96
N CYS A 305 14.71 12.36 1.58
CA CYS A 305 14.51 11.37 0.53
C CYS A 305 13.69 11.88 -0.69
N PRO A 306 14.07 12.97 -1.37
CA PRO A 306 13.32 13.45 -2.53
C PRO A 306 13.25 12.48 -3.72
N ALA A 307 14.12 11.46 -3.78
CA ALA A 307 14.07 10.42 -4.81
C ALA A 307 13.25 9.18 -4.42
N ILE A 308 12.63 9.18 -3.23
CA ILE A 308 11.66 8.19 -2.79
C ILE A 308 10.27 8.80 -2.95
N ASP A 309 9.34 8.08 -3.59
CA ASP A 309 7.99 8.57 -3.80
C ASP A 309 7.07 8.30 -2.60
N ALA A 310 7.27 7.20 -1.88
CA ALA A 310 6.40 6.79 -0.79
C ALA A 310 7.19 6.24 0.41
N ILE A 311 6.71 6.53 1.61
CA ILE A 311 7.26 6.07 2.88
C ILE A 311 6.13 5.35 3.60
N GLU A 312 6.28 4.05 3.82
CA GLU A 312 5.12 3.21 4.13
C GLU A 312 5.29 2.32 5.36
N PRO A 313 4.20 1.98 6.06
CA PRO A 313 4.26 1.21 7.30
C PRO A 313 4.13 -0.30 7.08
N ASP A 314 4.90 -1.07 7.84
CA ASP A 314 4.71 -2.51 7.98
C ASP A 314 3.88 -2.77 9.24
N ILE A 315 2.62 -3.20 9.07
CA ILE A 315 1.63 -3.20 10.14
C ILE A 315 1.38 -4.60 10.68
N TYR A 316 2.11 -4.94 11.75
CA TYR A 316 1.98 -6.21 12.47
C TYR A 316 1.27 -6.07 13.83
N LEU A 317 0.42 -5.05 13.98
CA LEU A 317 -0.33 -4.76 15.20
C LEU A 317 -1.79 -5.22 15.04
N PRO A 318 -2.23 -6.37 15.58
CA PRO A 318 -3.57 -6.90 15.32
C PRO A 318 -4.67 -6.12 16.05
N ASP A 319 -4.31 -5.30 17.04
CA ASP A 319 -5.23 -4.45 17.80
C ASP A 319 -5.79 -3.31 16.93
N HIS A 320 -7.12 -3.15 16.95
CA HIS A 320 -7.84 -2.20 16.09
C HIS A 320 -7.38 -0.75 16.27
N ALA A 321 -7.23 -0.30 17.52
CA ALA A 321 -6.87 1.08 17.80
C ALA A 321 -5.44 1.37 17.31
N SER A 322 -4.53 0.43 17.53
CA SER A 322 -3.13 0.53 17.11
C SER A 322 -2.99 0.47 15.59
N TYR A 323 -3.66 -0.47 14.91
CA TYR A 323 -3.64 -0.60 13.45
C TYR A 323 -4.18 0.68 12.78
N THR A 324 -5.35 1.15 13.21
CA THR A 324 -5.99 2.34 12.65
C THR A 324 -5.17 3.61 12.90
N ALA A 325 -4.52 3.71 14.07
CA ALA A 325 -3.61 4.82 14.36
C ALA A 325 -2.41 4.84 13.40
N VAL A 326 -1.85 3.68 13.03
CA VAL A 326 -0.80 3.61 12.00
C VAL A 326 -1.33 4.05 10.63
N LEU A 327 -2.52 3.58 10.21
CA LEU A 327 -3.14 4.05 8.96
C LEU A 327 -3.24 5.58 8.92
N THR A 328 -3.71 6.20 10.01
CA THR A 328 -3.83 7.65 10.13
C THR A 328 -2.48 8.37 10.07
N GLN A 329 -1.42 7.79 10.65
CA GLN A 329 -0.09 8.41 10.70
C GLN A 329 0.59 8.49 9.32
N TYR A 330 0.31 7.54 8.42
CA TYR A 330 0.97 7.44 7.11
C TYR A 330 0.10 7.94 5.95
N ALA A 331 -1.22 8.02 6.12
CA ALA A 331 -2.17 8.63 5.19
C ALA A 331 -2.07 10.17 5.18
N LEU A 332 -0.91 10.69 4.79
CA LEU A 332 -0.59 12.12 4.77
C LEU A 332 -0.81 12.71 3.37
N PRO A 333 -1.26 13.97 3.23
CA PRO A 333 -1.52 14.56 1.91
C PRO A 333 -0.34 14.55 0.93
N TRP A 334 0.90 14.56 1.44
CA TRP A 334 2.11 14.53 0.62
C TRP A 334 2.62 13.11 0.35
N ASN A 335 2.20 12.13 1.15
CA ASN A 335 2.65 10.75 1.05
C ASN A 335 1.64 9.99 0.18
N PRO A 336 2.03 9.41 -0.97
CA PRO A 336 1.26 8.31 -1.52
C PRO A 336 1.21 7.25 -0.43
N PHE A 337 0.06 6.61 -0.28
CA PHE A 337 -0.16 5.70 0.82
C PHE A 337 -0.54 4.32 0.29
N PHE A 338 0.14 3.29 0.77
CA PHE A 338 -0.26 1.89 0.67
C PHE A 338 0.31 1.10 1.85
N VAL A 339 -0.22 -0.09 2.10
CA VAL A 339 0.28 -0.98 3.15
C VAL A 339 1.13 -2.08 2.49
N PRO A 340 2.48 -1.95 2.43
CA PRO A 340 3.36 -2.95 1.81
C PRO A 340 3.41 -4.26 2.59
N GLU A 341 3.36 -4.18 3.93
CA GLU A 341 3.28 -5.37 4.76
C GLU A 341 2.18 -5.27 5.81
N THR A 342 1.46 -6.37 5.99
CA THR A 342 0.67 -6.61 7.18
C THR A 342 0.64 -8.10 7.53
N GLY A 343 0.22 -8.42 8.76
CA GLY A 343 0.09 -9.80 9.21
C GLY A 343 -0.86 -10.62 8.33
N ASN A 344 -0.58 -11.92 8.23
CA ASN A 344 -1.36 -12.88 7.42
C ASN A 344 -2.30 -13.76 8.26
N ALA A 345 -2.38 -13.54 9.58
CA ALA A 345 -3.42 -14.16 10.38
C ALA A 345 -4.80 -13.62 9.97
N PRO A 346 -5.88 -14.42 10.02
CA PRO A 346 -7.23 -13.95 9.67
C PRO A 346 -7.67 -12.66 10.37
N ALA A 347 -7.13 -12.39 11.57
CA ALA A 347 -7.36 -11.16 12.32
C ALA A 347 -6.91 -9.87 11.60
N TYR A 348 -6.09 -9.94 10.56
CA TYR A 348 -5.64 -8.77 9.81
C TYR A 348 -6.48 -8.49 8.56
N ALA A 349 -7.21 -9.49 8.04
CA ALA A 349 -7.89 -9.38 6.75
C ALA A 349 -8.91 -8.22 6.73
N HIS A 350 -9.63 -8.02 7.83
CA HIS A 350 -10.68 -7.00 7.97
C HIS A 350 -10.18 -5.54 7.98
N TYR A 351 -8.86 -5.32 8.00
CA TYR A 351 -8.29 -3.97 7.84
C TYR A 351 -8.18 -3.51 6.39
N PHE A 352 -8.48 -4.38 5.42
CA PHE A 352 -8.39 -4.05 4.00
C PHE A 352 -9.26 -2.85 3.64
N PHE A 353 -10.56 -2.86 3.94
CA PHE A 353 -11.41 -1.72 3.63
C PHE A 353 -11.06 -0.47 4.43
N ALA A 354 -10.65 -0.60 5.70
CA ALA A 354 -10.17 0.54 6.48
C ALA A 354 -8.94 1.20 5.84
N ALA A 355 -7.99 0.43 5.32
CA ALA A 355 -6.83 0.96 4.59
C ALA A 355 -7.26 1.72 3.31
N LEU A 356 -8.18 1.15 2.51
CA LEU A 356 -8.71 1.84 1.33
C LEU A 356 -9.42 3.15 1.70
N GLY A 357 -10.19 3.15 2.80
CA GLY A 357 -10.84 4.35 3.34
C GLY A 357 -9.89 5.46 3.78
N HIS A 358 -8.62 5.11 4.05
CA HIS A 358 -7.53 6.06 4.32
C HIS A 358 -6.78 6.52 3.06
N GLY A 359 -7.27 6.21 1.86
CA GLY A 359 -6.61 6.63 0.62
C GLY A 359 -5.57 5.65 0.10
N ALA A 360 -5.47 4.43 0.66
CA ALA A 360 -4.47 3.47 0.22
C ALA A 360 -4.67 3.04 -1.24
N PHE A 361 -3.63 3.16 -2.08
CA PHE A 361 -3.64 2.62 -3.45
C PHE A 361 -3.15 1.17 -3.50
N GLY A 362 -2.84 0.55 -2.36
CA GLY A 362 -2.44 -0.84 -2.27
C GLY A 362 -2.48 -1.39 -0.84
N TRP A 363 -2.58 -2.72 -0.73
CA TRP A 363 -2.50 -3.43 0.54
C TRP A 363 -2.01 -4.86 0.30
N SER A 364 -0.95 -5.26 1.01
CA SER A 364 -0.20 -6.49 0.77
C SER A 364 0.05 -7.25 2.09
N PRO A 365 -0.61 -8.39 2.32
CA PRO A 365 -0.30 -9.27 3.44
C PRO A 365 1.01 -10.03 3.19
N PHE A 366 1.81 -10.15 4.25
CA PHE A 366 3.15 -10.76 4.22
C PHE A 366 3.12 -12.29 4.22
N GLY A 367 4.06 -12.92 3.52
CA GLY A 367 4.35 -14.35 3.68
C GLY A 367 3.26 -15.26 3.13
N MET A 368 2.57 -14.83 2.08
CA MET A 368 1.39 -15.49 1.51
C MET A 368 1.76 -16.61 0.52
N ASP A 369 2.69 -17.48 0.91
CA ASP A 369 3.09 -18.63 0.10
C ASP A 369 3.14 -19.94 0.90
N GLN A 370 3.09 -21.06 0.17
CA GLN A 370 3.05 -22.41 0.75
C GLN A 370 4.44 -23.03 0.85
N THR A 371 5.48 -22.22 1.08
CA THR A 371 6.86 -22.73 1.22
C THR A 371 7.10 -23.50 2.52
N GLY A 372 6.16 -23.43 3.46
CA GLY A 372 6.17 -24.17 4.73
C GLY A 372 6.70 -23.35 5.92
N TYR A 373 7.05 -22.08 5.72
CA TYR A 373 7.38 -21.16 6.79
C TYR A 373 6.11 -20.51 7.38
N SER A 374 6.17 -20.19 8.67
CA SER A 374 5.18 -19.39 9.38
C SER A 374 5.93 -18.38 10.24
N ASN A 375 5.48 -17.12 10.23
CA ASN A 375 5.98 -16.03 11.06
C ASN A 375 5.18 -15.90 12.38
N ALA A 376 4.47 -16.94 12.82
CA ALA A 376 3.83 -16.96 14.13
C ALA A 376 4.85 -16.65 15.26
N PRO A 377 4.45 -15.93 16.34
CA PRO A 377 3.08 -15.54 16.67
C PRO A 377 2.61 -14.23 16.02
N ILE A 378 3.41 -13.61 15.13
CA ILE A 378 3.05 -12.34 14.47
C ILE A 378 1.96 -12.59 13.42
N GLY A 379 2.12 -13.64 12.61
CA GLY A 379 1.14 -14.08 11.62
C GLY A 379 0.47 -15.41 11.97
N ALA A 380 -0.07 -16.08 10.95
CA ALA A 380 -0.75 -17.36 11.04
C ALA A 380 0.23 -18.51 11.33
N GLU A 381 -0.21 -19.53 12.05
CA GLU A 381 0.57 -20.74 12.36
C GLU A 381 0.89 -21.60 11.11
N LYS A 382 0.11 -21.44 10.05
CA LYS A 382 0.25 -22.12 8.76
C LYS A 382 -0.36 -21.27 7.66
N ILE A 383 0.08 -21.50 6.42
CA ILE A 383 -0.52 -20.89 5.22
C ILE A 383 -1.22 -21.98 4.43
N ASP A 384 -2.54 -21.97 4.47
CA ASP A 384 -3.44 -22.87 3.75
C ASP A 384 -4.72 -22.15 3.31
N THR A 385 -5.60 -22.84 2.60
CA THR A 385 -6.85 -22.27 2.08
C THR A 385 -7.72 -21.60 3.14
N GLU A 386 -7.76 -22.13 4.38
CA GLU A 386 -8.55 -21.52 5.46
C GLU A 386 -7.95 -20.17 5.88
N THR A 387 -6.62 -20.09 5.94
CA THR A 387 -5.89 -18.87 6.27
C THR A 387 -6.00 -17.83 5.15
N LEU A 388 -5.97 -18.25 3.89
CA LEU A 388 -6.06 -17.37 2.72
C LEU A 388 -7.49 -16.86 2.45
N ALA A 389 -8.52 -17.63 2.84
CA ALA A 389 -9.92 -17.37 2.52
C ALA A 389 -10.43 -15.94 2.79
N PRO A 390 -10.19 -15.31 3.97
CA PRO A 390 -10.70 -13.96 4.22
C PRO A 390 -10.04 -12.90 3.33
N PHE A 391 -8.73 -13.02 3.08
CA PHE A 391 -8.00 -12.16 2.15
C PHE A 391 -8.49 -12.32 0.71
N ALA A 392 -8.68 -13.57 0.27
CA ALA A 392 -9.20 -13.89 -1.07
C ALA A 392 -10.63 -13.38 -1.27
N LEU A 393 -11.46 -13.37 -0.22
CA LEU A 393 -12.81 -12.81 -0.28
C LEU A 393 -12.77 -11.31 -0.57
N ASN A 394 -11.88 -10.57 0.11
CA ASN A 394 -11.70 -9.14 -0.10
C ASN A 394 -11.29 -8.81 -1.53
N TYR A 395 -10.31 -9.54 -2.07
CA TYR A 395 -9.88 -9.34 -3.45
C TYR A 395 -10.95 -9.74 -4.46
N ARG A 396 -11.70 -10.82 -4.22
CA ARG A 396 -12.83 -11.22 -5.08
C ARG A 396 -13.91 -10.14 -5.15
N ILE A 397 -14.18 -9.44 -4.04
CA ILE A 397 -15.15 -8.36 -3.98
C ILE A 397 -14.72 -7.18 -4.87
N VAL A 398 -13.45 -6.75 -4.77
CA VAL A 398 -13.01 -5.49 -5.40
C VAL A 398 -12.35 -5.65 -6.76
N ALA A 399 -11.79 -6.83 -7.10
CA ALA A 399 -11.09 -7.06 -8.36
C ALA A 399 -11.89 -6.65 -9.61
N PRO A 400 -13.21 -6.92 -9.72
CA PRO A 400 -14.01 -6.49 -10.87
C PRO A 400 -14.09 -4.96 -11.05
N MET A 401 -13.88 -4.19 -9.98
CA MET A 401 -13.97 -2.71 -9.96
C MET A 401 -12.67 -2.02 -9.55
N GLN A 402 -11.52 -2.70 -9.63
CA GLN A 402 -10.27 -2.20 -9.03
C GLN A 402 -9.81 -0.86 -9.64
N ARG A 403 -10.00 -0.66 -10.96
CA ARG A 403 -9.61 0.58 -11.64
C ARG A 403 -10.52 1.73 -11.24
N GLU A 404 -11.82 1.47 -11.16
CA GLU A 404 -12.81 2.44 -10.72
C GLU A 404 -12.58 2.80 -9.24
N LEU A 405 -12.30 1.80 -8.40
CA LEU A 405 -12.02 1.99 -6.99
C LEU A 405 -10.73 2.80 -6.78
N ALA A 406 -9.68 2.57 -7.56
CA ALA A 406 -8.48 3.39 -7.55
C ALA A 406 -8.78 4.86 -7.91
N GLN A 407 -9.63 5.09 -8.93
CA GLN A 407 -10.06 6.43 -9.32
C GLN A 407 -10.90 7.10 -8.22
N TRP A 408 -11.88 6.41 -7.64
CA TRP A 408 -12.70 6.96 -6.57
C TRP A 408 -11.90 7.21 -5.31
N ASN A 409 -10.90 6.38 -5.02
CA ASN A 409 -10.02 6.61 -3.88
C ASN A 409 -9.21 7.88 -4.09
N ARG A 410 -8.59 8.04 -5.27
CA ARG A 410 -7.91 9.27 -5.68
C ARG A 410 -8.78 10.54 -5.52
N GLU A 411 -10.09 10.40 -5.70
CA GLU A 411 -11.09 11.49 -5.59
C GLU A 411 -11.65 11.70 -4.17
N ASP A 412 -11.15 11.00 -3.15
CA ASP A 412 -11.68 10.98 -1.76
C ASP A 412 -13.17 10.57 -1.67
N ARG A 413 -13.61 9.65 -2.53
CA ARG A 413 -15.00 9.16 -2.55
C ARG A 413 -15.20 7.85 -1.79
N VAL A 414 -14.13 7.27 -1.26
CA VAL A 414 -14.12 5.96 -0.61
C VAL A 414 -14.14 6.14 0.90
N ARG A 415 -15.02 5.41 1.59
CA ARG A 415 -15.01 5.25 3.04
C ARG A 415 -14.98 3.77 3.35
N GLY A 416 -14.14 3.38 4.30
CA GLY A 416 -14.03 1.99 4.73
C GLY A 416 -13.94 1.89 6.24
N SER A 417 -14.41 0.78 6.77
CA SER A 417 -14.52 0.50 8.20
C SER A 417 -14.04 -0.92 8.48
N ALA A 418 -13.39 -1.10 9.62
CA ALA A 418 -13.00 -2.37 10.20
C ALA A 418 -13.72 -2.50 11.56
N GLU A 419 -14.07 -3.72 11.96
CA GLU A 419 -14.77 -3.94 13.22
C GLU A 419 -13.92 -3.56 14.44
N ASN A 420 -14.30 -2.46 15.09
CA ASN A 420 -13.80 -2.12 16.41
C ASN A 420 -14.44 -3.05 17.47
N PRO A 421 -13.64 -3.89 18.18
CA PRO A 421 -14.15 -4.85 19.15
C PRO A 421 -14.75 -4.22 20.43
N ASP A 422 -14.56 -2.92 20.66
CA ASP A 422 -15.11 -2.21 21.82
C ASP A 422 -16.44 -1.51 21.52
N VAL A 423 -16.67 -1.14 20.25
CA VAL A 423 -17.80 -0.26 19.86
C VAL A 423 -18.78 -0.94 18.91
N HIS A 424 -18.31 -1.85 18.05
CA HIS A 424 -19.10 -2.62 17.07
C HIS A 424 -19.98 -1.80 16.11
N THR A 425 -19.81 -0.48 16.07
CA THR A 425 -20.51 0.42 15.15
C THR A 425 -19.61 1.57 14.74
N GLU A 426 -19.80 2.09 13.52
CA GLU A 426 -19.10 3.27 13.02
C GLU A 426 -20.05 4.11 12.16
N THR A 427 -19.92 5.44 12.18
CA THR A 427 -20.63 6.32 11.25
C THR A 427 -19.66 6.88 10.23
N LEU A 428 -19.90 6.54 8.96
CA LEU A 428 -19.15 7.04 7.81
C LEU A 428 -19.74 8.37 7.34
N HIS A 429 -18.87 9.37 7.22
CA HIS A 429 -19.18 10.71 6.74
C HIS A 429 -18.63 10.90 5.33
N PHE A 430 -19.43 11.50 4.44
CA PHE A 430 -19.06 11.71 3.04
C PHE A 430 -18.71 13.17 2.75
N ALA A 431 -17.86 13.38 1.74
CA ALA A 431 -17.52 14.71 1.26
C ALA A 431 -18.63 15.28 0.36
N PRO A 432 -18.60 16.60 0.07
CA PRO A 432 -19.40 17.18 -1.01
C PRO A 432 -19.05 16.56 -2.36
N VAL A 433 -20.05 16.27 -3.20
CA VAL A 433 -19.87 15.75 -4.57
C VAL A 433 -20.70 16.58 -5.54
N ASP A 434 -20.14 16.86 -6.73
CA ASP A 434 -20.75 17.68 -7.78
C ASP A 434 -21.21 19.07 -7.29
N GLY A 435 -20.48 19.65 -6.34
CA GLY A 435 -20.79 20.96 -5.74
C GLY A 435 -21.95 20.94 -4.75
N GLN A 436 -22.49 19.77 -4.40
CA GLN A 436 -23.56 19.61 -3.41
C GLN A 436 -23.00 19.11 -2.06
N PRO A 437 -23.49 19.64 -0.92
CA PRO A 437 -23.11 19.12 0.39
C PRO A 437 -23.56 17.66 0.54
N ALA A 438 -22.86 16.92 1.40
CA ALA A 438 -23.26 15.55 1.72
C ALA A 438 -24.69 15.52 2.30
N ARG A 439 -25.56 14.73 1.70
CA ARG A 439 -26.97 14.54 2.12
C ARG A 439 -27.16 13.32 3.02
N TRP A 440 -26.14 12.49 3.14
CA TRP A 440 -26.21 11.20 3.80
C TRP A 440 -25.01 10.99 4.72
N SER A 441 -25.20 10.18 5.75
CA SER A 441 -24.15 9.40 6.40
C SER A 441 -24.52 7.92 6.33
N ALA A 442 -23.55 7.03 6.47
CA ALA A 442 -23.81 5.60 6.61
C ALA A 442 -23.42 5.12 8.01
N THR A 443 -24.24 4.28 8.62
CA THR A 443 -23.91 3.57 9.86
C THR A 443 -23.54 2.14 9.51
N VAL A 444 -22.34 1.74 9.91
CA VAL A 444 -21.87 0.36 9.87
C VAL A 444 -22.11 -0.26 11.25
N SER A 445 -22.60 -1.49 11.29
CA SER A 445 -22.85 -2.24 12.53
C SER A 445 -22.44 -3.70 12.37
N TYR A 446 -21.80 -4.25 13.40
CA TYR A 446 -21.20 -5.58 13.36
C TYR A 446 -21.94 -6.59 14.25
N GLY A 447 -22.01 -7.85 13.82
CA GLY A 447 -22.69 -8.93 14.57
C GLY A 447 -24.23 -8.88 14.60
N MET A 448 -24.86 -8.05 13.77
CA MET A 448 -26.32 -7.98 13.70
C MET A 448 -26.91 -9.24 13.03
N PRO A 449 -28.05 -9.78 13.51
CA PRO A 449 -28.78 -10.81 12.75
C PRO A 449 -29.28 -10.21 11.44
N THR A 450 -29.48 -11.01 10.37
CA THR A 450 -29.90 -10.47 9.06
C THR A 450 -31.33 -9.91 9.02
N PHE A 451 -32.15 -10.22 10.02
CA PHE A 451 -33.52 -9.71 10.17
C PHE A 451 -33.61 -8.69 11.31
N TYR A 452 -34.80 -8.13 11.56
CA TYR A 452 -35.06 -7.15 12.62
C TYR A 452 -34.41 -7.52 13.96
N SER A 453 -33.72 -6.54 14.55
CA SER A 453 -33.28 -6.57 15.94
C SER A 453 -33.35 -5.16 16.50
N SER A 454 -33.92 -5.02 17.70
CA SER A 454 -33.91 -3.77 18.46
C SER A 454 -32.72 -3.66 19.41
N LYS A 455 -31.84 -4.67 19.43
CA LYS A 455 -30.64 -4.68 20.28
C LYS A 455 -29.52 -3.90 19.61
N PRO A 456 -28.63 -3.26 20.39
CA PRO A 456 -27.37 -2.74 19.86
C PRO A 456 -26.56 -3.82 19.15
N ALA A 457 -25.67 -3.39 18.25
CA ALA A 457 -24.71 -4.27 17.59
C ALA A 457 -23.88 -5.03 18.63
N PRO A 458 -24.00 -6.37 18.72
CA PRO A 458 -23.30 -7.15 19.74
C PRO A 458 -21.84 -7.46 19.37
N GLY A 459 -21.42 -7.13 18.15
CA GLY A 459 -20.15 -7.58 17.59
C GLY A 459 -20.22 -8.99 17.00
N ASN A 460 -19.33 -9.28 16.05
CA ASN A 460 -19.13 -10.64 15.57
C ASN A 460 -18.43 -11.48 16.65
N ALA A 461 -18.51 -12.82 16.53
CA ALA A 461 -17.87 -13.71 17.51
C ALA A 461 -16.34 -13.53 17.57
N LYS A 462 -15.75 -13.12 16.44
CA LYS A 462 -14.40 -12.58 16.31
C LYS A 462 -14.52 -11.26 15.55
N PRO A 463 -13.71 -10.23 15.86
CA PRO A 463 -13.74 -8.96 15.13
C PRO A 463 -13.16 -9.15 13.73
N GLU A 464 -14.02 -9.53 12.79
CA GLU A 464 -13.67 -9.87 11.41
C GLU A 464 -14.58 -9.14 10.40
N GLY A 465 -15.45 -8.26 10.90
CA GLY A 465 -16.34 -7.46 10.06
C GLY A 465 -15.62 -6.27 9.42
N GLU A 466 -16.03 -5.95 8.19
CA GLU A 466 -15.60 -4.74 7.50
C GLU A 466 -16.65 -4.27 6.49
N ALA A 467 -16.61 -2.99 6.13
CA ALA A 467 -17.49 -2.41 5.12
C ALA A 467 -16.78 -1.35 4.28
N LEU A 468 -17.19 -1.23 3.03
CA LEU A 468 -16.73 -0.21 2.09
C LEU A 468 -17.94 0.49 1.47
N VAL A 469 -17.94 1.82 1.49
CA VAL A 469 -18.94 2.66 0.84
C VAL A 469 -18.25 3.64 -0.09
N VAL A 470 -18.65 3.65 -1.35
CA VAL A 470 -18.15 4.60 -2.36
C VAL A 470 -19.26 5.54 -2.78
N GLN A 471 -19.00 6.85 -2.72
CA GLN A 471 -19.93 7.87 -3.18
C GLN A 471 -19.83 8.06 -4.70
N LEU A 472 -20.84 7.62 -5.44
CA LEU A 472 -20.91 7.79 -6.91
C LEU A 472 -21.50 9.15 -7.30
N GLY A 473 -22.42 9.66 -6.49
CA GLY A 473 -23.08 10.95 -6.65
C GLY A 473 -23.73 11.41 -5.35
N PRO A 474 -24.54 12.50 -5.37
CA PRO A 474 -25.15 13.04 -4.16
C PRO A 474 -26.09 12.07 -3.42
N ASP A 475 -26.77 11.19 -4.16
CA ASP A 475 -27.73 10.21 -3.64
C ASP A 475 -27.47 8.78 -4.15
N GLU A 476 -26.27 8.52 -4.65
CA GLU A 476 -25.90 7.26 -5.28
C GLU A 476 -24.57 6.74 -4.74
N PHE A 477 -24.55 5.46 -4.34
CA PHE A 477 -23.43 4.83 -3.66
C PHE A 477 -23.17 3.42 -4.21
N LEU A 478 -21.93 2.94 -4.10
CA LEU A 478 -21.63 1.51 -4.05
C LEU A 478 -21.41 1.12 -2.60
N VAL A 479 -21.89 -0.06 -2.22
CA VAL A 479 -21.79 -0.60 -0.86
C VAL A 479 -21.41 -2.07 -0.94
N THR A 480 -20.40 -2.45 -0.17
CA THR A 480 -20.02 -3.85 0.06
C THR A 480 -19.58 -4.02 1.51
N GLY A 481 -19.52 -5.26 1.97
CA GLY A 481 -19.00 -5.58 3.29
C GLY A 481 -18.84 -7.08 3.50
N VAL A 482 -18.25 -7.42 4.63
CA VAL A 482 -18.10 -8.78 5.13
C VAL A 482 -18.51 -8.76 6.60
N HIS A 483 -19.41 -9.66 7.00
CA HIS A 483 -19.92 -9.75 8.39
C HIS A 483 -20.38 -8.40 9.00
N ALA A 484 -21.03 -7.57 8.18
CA ALA A 484 -21.40 -6.20 8.52
C ALA A 484 -22.81 -5.85 8.03
N ARG A 485 -23.45 -4.89 8.70
CA ARG A 485 -24.66 -4.23 8.23
C ARG A 485 -24.33 -2.77 7.92
N VAL A 486 -24.79 -2.29 6.77
CA VAL A 486 -24.70 -0.87 6.38
C VAL A 486 -26.11 -0.29 6.24
N ASP A 487 -26.40 0.82 6.91
CA ASP A 487 -27.64 1.59 6.73
C ASP A 487 -27.32 3.08 6.52
N PHE A 488 -28.25 3.84 5.95
CA PHE A 488 -28.04 5.25 5.63
C PHE A 488 -28.97 6.17 6.42
N ASN A 489 -28.43 7.29 6.88
CA ASN A 489 -29.16 8.32 7.59
C ASN A 489 -29.18 9.60 6.74
N ALA A 490 -30.36 10.22 6.60
CA ALA A 490 -30.48 11.52 5.96
C ALA A 490 -29.84 12.61 6.85
N LEU A 491 -28.92 13.39 6.30
CA LEU A 491 -28.44 14.62 6.89
C LEU A 491 -29.45 15.73 6.57
N VAL A 492 -30.53 15.78 7.35
CA VAL A 492 -31.65 16.68 7.07
C VAL A 492 -31.31 18.11 7.51
N PRO A 493 -31.40 19.12 6.64
CA PRO A 493 -31.34 20.51 7.05
C PRO A 493 -32.43 20.81 8.09
N ALA A 494 -32.17 21.74 9.02
CA ALA A 494 -33.05 21.99 10.18
C ALA A 494 -34.51 22.35 9.81
N ASN A 495 -34.75 22.86 8.60
CA ASN A 495 -36.07 23.21 8.07
C ASN A 495 -36.85 22.03 7.43
N GLU A 496 -36.21 20.86 7.24
CA GLU A 496 -36.76 19.70 6.54
C GLU A 496 -36.88 18.45 7.43
N GLN A 497 -36.82 18.60 8.76
CA GLN A 497 -36.82 17.52 9.77
C GLN A 497 -37.98 16.50 9.69
N LYS A 498 -38.96 16.67 8.80
CA LYS A 498 -40.06 15.72 8.56
C LYS A 498 -39.81 14.74 7.42
N SER A 499 -38.74 14.92 6.62
CA SER A 499 -38.45 14.07 5.47
C SER A 499 -37.91 12.71 5.91
N GLN A 500 -38.43 11.62 5.34
CA GLN A 500 -37.95 10.26 5.64
C GLN A 500 -37.05 9.73 4.53
N ARG A 501 -36.00 8.97 4.90
CA ARG A 501 -35.13 8.26 3.96
C ARG A 501 -35.87 7.09 3.32
N MET A 502 -35.77 6.96 2.00
CA MET A 502 -36.24 5.81 1.23
C MET A 502 -35.13 5.24 0.35
N TRP A 503 -35.06 3.91 0.25
CA TRP A 503 -34.32 3.22 -0.80
C TRP A 503 -35.05 3.45 -2.13
N LEU A 504 -34.47 4.24 -3.04
CA LEU A 504 -35.01 4.36 -4.39
C LEU A 504 -34.76 3.07 -5.19
N SER A 505 -33.56 2.50 -5.03
CA SER A 505 -33.23 1.17 -5.54
C SER A 505 -31.98 0.63 -4.84
N VAL A 506 -31.93 -0.68 -4.62
CA VAL A 506 -30.71 -1.40 -4.22
C VAL A 506 -30.51 -2.53 -5.23
N GLU A 507 -29.48 -2.43 -6.05
CA GLU A 507 -29.19 -3.40 -7.11
C GLU A 507 -27.88 -4.12 -6.80
N GLU A 508 -27.90 -5.45 -6.73
CA GLU A 508 -26.68 -6.27 -6.63
C GLU A 508 -26.09 -6.48 -8.02
N GLY A 509 -24.78 -6.40 -8.15
CA GLY A 509 -24.11 -6.56 -9.44
C GLY A 509 -22.59 -6.55 -9.35
N SER A 510 -21.96 -6.44 -10.51
CA SER A 510 -20.51 -6.37 -10.65
C SER A 510 -20.13 -5.37 -11.75
N TYR A 511 -18.85 -4.97 -11.77
CA TYR A 511 -18.28 -4.25 -12.90
C TYR A 511 -17.72 -5.24 -13.92
N GLU A 512 -18.04 -5.00 -15.20
CA GLU A 512 -17.46 -5.71 -16.34
C GLU A 512 -16.95 -4.67 -17.33
N GLN A 513 -15.64 -4.63 -17.55
CA GLN A 513 -14.99 -3.68 -18.48
C GLN A 513 -15.43 -2.22 -18.20
N GLY A 514 -15.42 -1.85 -16.92
CA GLY A 514 -15.80 -0.53 -16.43
C GLY A 514 -17.27 -0.15 -16.55
N LYS A 515 -18.15 -1.14 -16.75
CA LYS A 515 -19.59 -0.94 -16.78
C LYS A 515 -20.27 -1.77 -15.71
N TRP A 516 -21.14 -1.12 -14.94
CA TRP A 516 -22.00 -1.80 -13.98
C TRP A 516 -22.96 -2.77 -14.67
N LYS A 517 -23.07 -3.99 -14.13
CA LYS A 517 -23.97 -5.06 -14.55
C LYS A 517 -24.81 -5.51 -13.37
N GLY A 518 -26.03 -5.01 -13.30
CA GLY A 518 -27.02 -5.46 -12.33
C GLY A 518 -27.42 -6.92 -12.56
N THR A 519 -27.59 -7.66 -11.47
CA THR A 519 -27.99 -9.06 -11.45
C THR A 519 -29.38 -9.25 -10.85
N ARG A 520 -29.67 -8.57 -9.74
CA ARG A 520 -30.97 -8.58 -9.08
C ARG A 520 -31.18 -7.34 -8.23
N LEU A 521 -32.44 -7.07 -7.89
CA LEU A 521 -32.80 -6.04 -6.92
C LEU A 521 -32.92 -6.65 -5.51
N TRP A 522 -32.40 -5.95 -4.51
CA TRP A 522 -32.73 -6.17 -3.12
C TRP A 522 -33.90 -5.28 -2.73
N ASN A 523 -34.89 -5.86 -2.03
CA ASN A 523 -36.05 -5.16 -1.51
C ASN A 523 -36.68 -5.98 -0.37
N GLY A 524 -37.68 -5.42 0.32
CA GLY A 524 -38.32 -6.07 1.48
C GLY A 524 -37.30 -6.43 2.55
N ASP A 525 -37.36 -7.66 3.07
CA ASP A 525 -36.50 -8.15 4.15
C ASP A 525 -34.99 -7.85 3.95
N GLN A 526 -34.50 -7.86 2.69
CA GLN A 526 -33.08 -7.59 2.38
C GLN A 526 -32.68 -6.12 2.56
N THR A 527 -33.64 -5.19 2.69
CA THR A 527 -33.40 -3.74 2.82
C THR A 527 -34.13 -3.11 4.00
N ASP A 528 -35.14 -3.78 4.58
CA ASP A 528 -35.96 -3.28 5.68
C ASP A 528 -35.15 -3.05 6.97
N TYR A 529 -34.04 -3.76 7.13
CA TYR A 529 -33.17 -3.72 8.31
C TYR A 529 -31.73 -3.36 7.95
N GLY A 530 -31.55 -2.48 6.96
CA GLY A 530 -30.25 -2.15 6.38
C GLY A 530 -29.74 -3.22 5.41
N LEU A 531 -28.57 -2.99 4.85
CA LEU A 531 -27.90 -3.86 3.89
C LEU A 531 -26.98 -4.83 4.66
N ASN A 532 -27.39 -6.09 4.73
CA ASN A 532 -26.72 -7.10 5.58
C ASN A 532 -25.80 -7.97 4.73
N PHE A 533 -24.49 -7.93 5.01
CA PHE A 533 -23.45 -8.69 4.33
C PHE A 533 -22.96 -9.85 5.20
N THR A 534 -22.69 -11.00 4.57
CA THR A 534 -22.15 -12.20 5.23
C THR A 534 -20.74 -12.49 4.69
N SER A 535 -20.42 -13.73 4.29
CA SER A 535 -19.16 -14.10 3.64
C SER A 535 -19.30 -14.23 2.11
N ALA A 536 -20.40 -13.74 1.54
CA ALA A 536 -20.63 -13.72 0.10
C ALA A 536 -19.96 -12.49 -0.52
N ALA A 537 -19.32 -12.65 -1.68
CA ALA A 537 -18.78 -11.53 -2.44
C ALA A 537 -19.92 -10.78 -3.14
N GLN A 538 -20.38 -9.68 -2.55
CA GLN A 538 -21.56 -8.94 -3.03
C GLN A 538 -21.29 -7.44 -3.05
N VAL A 539 -21.57 -6.80 -4.18
CA VAL A 539 -21.51 -5.34 -4.32
C VAL A 539 -22.91 -4.84 -4.66
N LEU A 540 -23.36 -3.80 -3.96
CA LEU A 540 -24.66 -3.18 -4.14
C LEU A 540 -24.51 -1.76 -4.67
N ARG A 541 -25.21 -1.44 -5.75
CA ARG A 541 -25.43 -0.07 -6.20
C ARG A 541 -26.72 0.46 -5.58
N VAL A 542 -26.58 1.47 -4.74
CA VAL A 542 -27.62 2.00 -3.87
C VAL A 542 -27.99 3.40 -4.33
N ARG A 543 -29.28 3.64 -4.55
CA ARG A 543 -29.84 4.97 -4.78
C ARG A 543 -30.80 5.33 -3.67
N LEU A 544 -30.64 6.53 -3.12
CA LEU A 544 -31.41 7.04 -1.99
C LEU A 544 -32.29 8.22 -2.41
N THR A 545 -33.30 8.48 -1.61
CA THR A 545 -34.10 9.71 -1.73
C THR A 545 -34.76 10.05 -0.40
N THR A 546 -35.28 11.26 -0.30
CA THR A 546 -36.10 11.73 0.81
C THR A 546 -37.50 12.06 0.30
N PHE A 547 -38.54 11.80 1.08
CA PHE A 547 -39.93 12.14 0.74
C PHE A 547 -40.69 12.81 1.89
#